data_AF-A0AAD5WKN2-F1
#
_entry.id   AF-A0AAD5WKN2-F1
#
_cell.length_a   1.000
_cell.length_b   1.000
_cell.length_c   1.000
_cell.angle_alpha   90.00
_cell.angle_beta   90.00
_cell.angle_gamma   90.00
#
_symmetry.space_group_name_H-M   'P 1'
#
loop_
_entity.id
_entity.type
_entity.pdbx_description
1 polymer ?
#
loop_
_entity_poly.entity_id
_entity_poly.type
_entity_poly.pdbx_seq_one_letter_code
_entity_poly.pdbx_strand_id
1 'polypeptide(L)'
;MSWWDYGYQIAGMGNRTTLVDNNTWNNSHIALVGKAMSSSEPVAYEIMRELDVDYVLIIFGGVIGYSGDDINKFLWMVRIAEGEHPKEIKETNYFTESGEYSVGSAASETMLNCLMYKMSYYRFAELRLGYNQEGFDRTRGYVIGKKDITLEYIEEAYTSENWLVRIYKVKHPENRPVIKKNERLIRIPDTKFTKGSNKRGILRNPPVVKKGTKLPM
;
A
#
# COMPACT_ATOMS: atom_id res chain seq x y z
N MET A 1 -12.71 -4.82 2.75
CA MET A 1 -12.21 -4.68 4.13
C MET A 1 -12.22 -3.21 4.54
N SER A 2 -12.68 -2.89 5.74
CA SER A 2 -12.70 -1.55 6.35
C SER A 2 -12.65 -1.70 7.87
N TRP A 3 -12.48 -0.61 8.62
CA TRP A 3 -12.73 -0.63 10.06
C TRP A 3 -14.22 -0.88 10.36
N TRP A 4 -14.52 -1.40 11.55
CA TRP A 4 -15.86 -1.89 11.91
C TRP A 4 -16.92 -0.79 11.97
N ASP A 5 -16.54 0.45 12.32
CA ASP A 5 -17.44 1.62 12.36
C ASP A 5 -18.25 1.80 11.06
N TYR A 6 -17.66 1.42 9.93
CA TYR A 6 -18.19 1.70 8.59
C TYR A 6 -18.98 0.53 7.99
N GLY A 7 -19.01 -0.64 8.63
CA GLY A 7 -19.56 -1.87 8.04
C GLY A 7 -21.01 -1.72 7.57
N TYR A 8 -21.88 -1.18 8.41
CA TYR A 8 -23.29 -0.94 8.05
C TYR A 8 -23.48 0.08 6.93
N GLN A 9 -22.66 1.14 6.89
CA GLN A 9 -22.75 2.14 5.84
C GLN A 9 -22.31 1.57 4.49
N ILE A 10 -21.25 0.75 4.48
CA ILE A 10 -20.78 0.07 3.27
C ILE A 10 -21.81 -0.95 2.79
N ALA A 11 -22.38 -1.75 3.69
CA ALA A 11 -23.41 -2.71 3.32
C ALA A 11 -24.69 -2.02 2.83
N GLY A 12 -25.16 -0.97 3.51
CA GLY A 12 -26.39 -0.28 3.17
C GLY A 12 -26.29 0.62 1.95
N MET A 13 -25.27 1.50 1.88
CA MET A 13 -25.10 2.47 0.80
C MET A 13 -24.27 1.92 -0.36
N GLY A 14 -23.20 1.18 -0.05
CA GLY A 14 -22.31 0.58 -1.05
C GLY A 14 -22.87 -0.70 -1.66
N ASN A 15 -23.82 -1.37 -0.99
CA ASN A 15 -24.36 -2.67 -1.38
C ASN A 15 -23.24 -3.68 -1.73
N ARG A 16 -22.29 -3.82 -0.80
CA ARG A 16 -21.14 -4.73 -0.91
C ARG A 16 -20.95 -5.51 0.39
N THR A 17 -20.41 -6.70 0.26
CA THR A 17 -20.04 -7.56 1.40
C THR A 17 -18.92 -6.93 2.22
N THR A 18 -19.10 -6.92 3.54
CA THR A 18 -18.12 -6.42 4.52
C THR A 18 -17.63 -7.57 5.41
N LEU A 19 -16.36 -7.54 5.80
CA LEU A 19 -15.76 -8.56 6.66
C LEU A 19 -16.10 -8.35 8.14
N VAL A 20 -16.05 -7.09 8.59
CA VAL A 20 -16.38 -6.68 9.96
C VAL A 20 -17.50 -5.64 9.94
N ASP A 21 -18.30 -5.63 11.00
CA ASP A 21 -19.45 -4.73 11.14
C ASP A 21 -19.55 -4.13 12.55
N ASN A 22 -20.53 -3.23 12.69
CA ASN A 22 -20.76 -2.44 13.91
C ASN A 22 -21.54 -3.24 14.99
N ASN A 23 -21.80 -4.53 14.79
CA ASN A 23 -22.39 -5.39 15.83
C ASN A 23 -21.31 -5.96 16.77
N THR A 24 -20.06 -6.01 16.32
CA THR A 24 -18.88 -6.35 17.13
C THR A 24 -19.00 -7.65 17.95
N TRP A 25 -19.66 -8.67 17.42
CA TRP A 25 -19.93 -9.91 18.16
C TRP A 25 -18.76 -10.92 18.14
N ASN A 26 -17.83 -10.78 17.19
CA ASN A 26 -16.63 -11.62 17.07
C ASN A 26 -15.35 -10.76 17.12
N ASN A 27 -14.77 -10.66 18.31
CA ASN A 27 -13.59 -9.83 18.57
C ASN A 27 -12.34 -10.33 17.83
N SER A 28 -12.13 -11.65 17.74
CA SER A 28 -10.95 -12.20 17.06
C SER A 28 -10.96 -11.86 15.56
N HIS A 29 -12.14 -11.79 14.93
CA HIS A 29 -12.24 -11.35 13.53
C HIS A 29 -11.91 -9.86 13.36
N ILE A 30 -12.34 -9.02 14.31
CA ILE A 30 -11.97 -7.59 14.34
C ILE A 30 -10.46 -7.44 14.58
N ALA A 31 -9.88 -8.25 15.47
CA ALA A 31 -8.45 -8.24 15.74
C ALA A 31 -7.62 -8.64 14.52
N LEU A 32 -8.09 -9.57 13.69
CA LEU A 32 -7.43 -9.94 12.44
C LEU A 32 -7.41 -8.78 11.43
N VAL A 33 -8.52 -8.03 11.30
CA VAL A 33 -8.56 -6.79 10.51
C VAL A 33 -7.64 -5.72 11.10
N GLY A 34 -7.65 -5.53 12.42
CA GLY A 34 -6.74 -4.61 13.12
C GLY A 34 -5.27 -4.97 12.89
N LYS A 35 -4.94 -6.26 12.91
CA LYS A 35 -3.61 -6.80 12.62
C LYS A 35 -3.21 -6.51 11.19
N ALA A 36 -4.09 -6.75 10.21
CA ALA A 36 -3.82 -6.42 8.81
C ALA A 36 -3.54 -4.92 8.61
N MET A 37 -4.35 -4.05 9.21
CA MET A 37 -4.20 -2.59 9.09
C MET A 37 -2.93 -2.05 9.77
N SER A 38 -2.48 -2.69 10.85
CA SER A 38 -1.32 -2.26 11.65
C SER A 38 0.01 -2.94 11.26
N SER A 39 -0.03 -4.01 10.46
CA SER A 39 1.16 -4.73 10.00
C SER A 39 1.83 -4.05 8.79
N SER A 40 3.03 -4.51 8.43
CA SER A 40 3.67 -4.13 7.16
C SER A 40 2.87 -4.68 5.97
N GLU A 41 3.02 -4.04 4.80
CA GLU A 41 2.27 -4.40 3.59
C GLU A 41 2.37 -5.90 3.19
N PRO A 42 3.54 -6.58 3.24
CA PRO A 42 3.61 -8.01 2.92
C PRO A 42 2.82 -8.89 3.89
N VAL A 43 2.92 -8.63 5.19
CA VAL A 43 2.19 -9.40 6.22
C VAL A 43 0.69 -9.16 6.10
N ALA A 44 0.31 -7.90 5.88
CA ALA A 44 -1.09 -7.54 5.67
C ALA A 44 -1.66 -8.16 4.38
N TYR A 45 -0.84 -8.28 3.33
CA TYR A 45 -1.23 -8.91 2.07
C TYR A 45 -1.58 -10.38 2.27
N GLU A 46 -0.77 -11.16 3.01
CA GLU A 46 -1.10 -12.55 3.31
C GLU A 46 -2.45 -12.67 4.04
N ILE A 47 -2.69 -11.82 5.05
CA ILE A 47 -3.98 -11.81 5.78
C ILE A 47 -5.14 -11.44 4.84
N MET A 48 -4.97 -10.44 3.97
CA MET A 48 -5.98 -10.05 2.99
C MET A 48 -6.28 -11.18 2.00
N ARG A 49 -5.27 -11.98 1.64
CA ARG A 49 -5.43 -13.16 0.76
C ARG A 49 -6.14 -14.30 1.47
N GLU A 50 -5.82 -14.59 2.72
CA GLU A 50 -6.52 -15.60 3.53
C GLU A 50 -8.00 -15.28 3.73
N LEU A 51 -8.34 -13.99 3.75
CA LEU A 51 -9.70 -13.49 3.91
C LEU A 51 -10.43 -13.17 2.59
N ASP A 52 -9.84 -13.50 1.44
CA ASP A 52 -10.39 -13.22 0.10
C ASP A 52 -10.83 -11.74 -0.07
N VAL A 53 -9.98 -10.81 0.37
CA VAL A 53 -10.25 -9.36 0.26
C VAL A 53 -9.90 -8.84 -1.13
N ASP A 54 -10.88 -8.25 -1.81
CA ASP A 54 -10.67 -7.55 -3.09
C ASP A 54 -10.30 -6.07 -2.93
N TYR A 55 -10.96 -5.38 -1.98
CA TYR A 55 -10.84 -3.93 -1.79
C TYR A 55 -10.65 -3.57 -0.32
N VAL A 56 -9.87 -2.53 -0.07
CA VAL A 56 -9.64 -1.93 1.24
C VAL A 56 -10.10 -0.48 1.22
N LEU A 57 -10.95 -0.10 2.17
CA LEU A 57 -11.42 1.28 2.34
C LEU A 57 -10.84 1.86 3.62
N ILE A 58 -10.31 3.09 3.51
CA ILE A 58 -9.89 3.90 4.65
C ILE A 58 -10.49 5.31 4.57
N ILE A 59 -10.70 5.90 5.74
CA ILE A 59 -11.03 7.31 5.88
C ILE A 59 -9.77 8.10 6.23
N PHE A 60 -9.49 9.15 5.45
CA PHE A 60 -8.31 9.99 5.61
C PHE A 60 -8.71 11.47 5.71
N GLY A 61 -8.42 12.10 6.84
CA GLY A 61 -8.87 13.46 7.12
C GLY A 61 -7.86 14.57 6.82
N GLY A 62 -6.62 14.22 6.45
CA GLY A 62 -5.49 15.15 6.48
C GLY A 62 -5.57 16.32 5.49
N VAL A 63 -6.39 16.24 4.44
CA VAL A 63 -6.61 17.35 3.48
C VAL A 63 -7.54 18.42 4.04
N ILE A 64 -8.63 18.02 4.71
CA ILE A 64 -9.69 18.93 5.14
C ILE A 64 -9.70 19.18 6.65
N GLY A 65 -8.85 18.51 7.42
CA GLY A 65 -8.84 18.62 8.88
C GLY A 65 -9.95 17.80 9.56
N TYR A 66 -10.38 16.69 8.95
CA TYR A 66 -11.39 15.82 9.55
C TYR A 66 -10.76 14.95 10.64
N SER A 67 -11.23 15.08 11.88
CA SER A 67 -10.67 14.40 13.05
C SER A 67 -11.14 12.95 13.22
N GLY A 68 -12.25 12.56 12.58
CA GLY A 68 -12.82 11.20 12.68
C GLY A 68 -12.19 10.18 11.73
N ASP A 69 -10.94 10.40 11.31
CA ASP A 69 -10.25 9.56 10.34
C ASP A 69 -9.55 8.35 10.99
N ASP A 70 -9.10 7.41 10.15
CA ASP A 70 -8.60 6.13 10.65
C ASP A 70 -7.22 6.25 11.33
N ILE A 71 -6.45 7.31 11.05
CA ILE A 71 -5.18 7.57 11.74
C ILE A 71 -5.41 7.97 13.22
N ASN A 72 -6.48 8.71 13.55
CA ASN A 72 -6.79 9.03 14.95
C ASN A 72 -7.34 7.82 15.72
N LYS A 73 -7.99 6.89 15.01
CA LYS A 73 -8.51 5.64 15.59
C LYS A 73 -7.49 4.50 15.59
N PHE A 74 -6.34 4.70 14.94
CA PHE A 74 -5.38 3.64 14.66
C PHE A 74 -4.87 2.90 15.90
N LEU A 75 -4.58 3.61 17.00
CA LEU A 75 -4.13 2.98 18.25
C LEU A 75 -5.17 2.00 18.83
N TRP A 76 -6.48 2.22 18.59
CA TRP A 76 -7.50 1.24 18.96
C TRP A 76 -7.38 -0.04 18.13
N MET A 77 -7.06 0.08 16.84
CA MET A 77 -6.81 -1.08 15.97
C MET A 77 -5.61 -1.89 16.47
N VAL A 78 -4.53 -1.19 16.85
CA VAL A 78 -3.32 -1.81 17.40
C VAL A 78 -3.61 -2.53 18.72
N ARG A 79 -4.31 -1.90 19.66
CA ARG A 79 -4.65 -2.49 20.96
C ARG A 79 -5.52 -3.75 20.83
N ILE A 80 -6.52 -3.70 19.95
CA ILE A 80 -7.39 -4.87 19.70
C ILE A 80 -6.58 -6.00 19.06
N ALA A 81 -5.69 -5.68 18.11
CA ALA A 81 -4.82 -6.67 17.48
C ALA A 81 -3.80 -7.26 18.46
N GLU A 82 -3.20 -6.46 19.33
CA GLU A 82 -2.28 -6.91 20.38
C GLU A 82 -2.95 -7.85 21.39
N GLY A 83 -4.22 -7.59 21.73
CA GLY A 83 -4.98 -8.43 22.66
C GLY A 83 -5.06 -9.91 22.20
N GLU A 84 -5.22 -10.15 20.91
CA GLU A 84 -5.31 -11.51 20.33
C GLU A 84 -3.97 -12.01 19.77
N HIS A 85 -3.10 -11.11 19.28
CA HIS A 85 -1.83 -11.42 18.63
C HIS A 85 -0.61 -10.70 19.27
N PRO A 86 -0.34 -10.89 20.58
CA PRO A 86 0.65 -10.11 21.33
C PRO A 86 2.12 -10.37 20.93
N LYS A 87 2.37 -11.46 20.20
CA LYS A 87 3.71 -11.81 19.70
C LYS A 87 4.08 -11.03 18.45
N GLU A 88 3.08 -10.56 17.70
CA GLU A 88 3.27 -9.97 16.37
C GLU A 88 3.06 -8.45 16.41
N ILE A 89 2.06 -7.98 17.15
CA ILE A 89 1.74 -6.57 17.33
C ILE A 89 2.01 -6.18 18.78
N LYS A 90 2.67 -5.03 18.97
CA LYS A 90 2.90 -4.42 20.28
C LYS A 90 2.66 -2.91 20.17
N GLU A 91 1.79 -2.36 21.02
CA GLU A 91 1.46 -0.93 21.02
C GLU A 91 2.71 -0.06 21.16
N THR A 92 3.66 -0.47 22.01
CA THR A 92 4.91 0.26 22.27
C THR A 92 5.73 0.53 21.01
N ASN A 93 5.60 -0.31 19.98
CA ASN A 93 6.37 -0.17 18.73
C ASN A 93 5.88 0.99 17.84
N TYR A 94 4.68 1.54 18.10
CA TYR A 94 4.08 2.62 17.30
C TYR A 94 4.29 4.01 17.89
N PHE A 95 4.85 4.11 19.10
CA PHE A 95 5.22 5.37 19.72
C PHE A 95 6.64 5.79 19.32
N THR A 96 6.91 7.09 19.41
CA THR A 96 8.26 7.65 19.31
C THR A 96 9.13 7.21 20.49
N GLU A 97 10.44 7.47 20.42
CA GLU A 97 11.35 7.25 21.56
C GLU A 97 10.95 8.05 22.81
N SER A 98 10.28 9.20 22.64
CA SER A 98 9.70 10.01 23.72
C SER A 98 8.37 9.47 24.26
N GLY A 99 7.81 8.41 23.67
CA GLY A 99 6.52 7.83 24.04
C GLY A 99 5.30 8.55 23.46
N GLU A 100 5.49 9.44 22.47
CA GLU A 100 4.41 10.19 21.83
C GLU A 100 3.87 9.45 20.60
N TYR A 101 2.58 9.60 20.32
CA TYR A 101 1.97 9.09 19.10
C TYR A 101 2.13 10.11 17.97
N SER A 102 2.88 9.76 16.92
CA SER A 102 3.19 10.68 15.84
C SER A 102 3.18 10.00 14.48
N VAL A 103 2.87 10.78 13.44
CA VAL A 103 2.99 10.41 12.01
C VAL A 103 4.05 11.25 11.30
N GLY A 104 4.76 12.10 12.07
CA GLY A 104 5.78 13.02 11.60
C GLY A 104 7.15 12.36 11.47
N SER A 105 8.20 13.17 11.35
CA SER A 105 9.58 12.69 11.20
C SER A 105 10.09 11.89 12.40
N ALA A 106 9.54 12.12 13.60
CA ALA A 106 9.89 11.39 14.82
C ALA A 106 9.13 10.06 15.00
N ALA A 107 8.17 9.75 14.11
CA ALA A 107 7.40 8.52 14.17
C ALA A 107 8.31 7.29 14.04
N SER A 108 7.94 6.20 14.73
CA SER A 108 8.71 4.96 14.67
C SER A 108 8.72 4.36 13.26
N GLU A 109 9.75 3.58 12.94
CA GLU A 109 9.81 2.85 11.67
C GLU A 109 8.60 1.91 11.49
N THR A 110 8.11 1.32 12.58
CA THR A 110 6.90 0.49 12.57
C THR A 110 5.68 1.29 12.11
N MET A 111 5.50 2.51 12.62
CA MET A 111 4.40 3.39 12.22
C MET A 111 4.55 3.83 10.77
N LEU A 112 5.74 4.25 10.34
CA LEU A 112 5.98 4.73 8.97
C LEU A 112 5.89 3.62 7.90
N ASN A 113 6.01 2.35 8.29
CA ASN A 113 5.95 1.20 7.39
C ASN A 113 4.66 0.37 7.51
N CYS A 114 3.75 0.70 8.43
CA CYS A 114 2.48 0.01 8.56
C CYS A 114 1.56 0.29 7.36
N LEU A 115 0.67 -0.66 7.07
CA LEU A 115 -0.24 -0.59 5.94
C LEU A 115 -1.15 0.66 6.05
N MET A 116 -1.70 0.95 7.22
CA MET A 116 -2.54 2.13 7.44
C MET A 116 -1.82 3.43 7.06
N TYR A 117 -0.59 3.64 7.56
CA TYR A 117 0.19 4.84 7.22
C TYR A 117 0.42 4.94 5.71
N LYS A 118 0.86 3.84 5.08
CA LYS A 118 1.14 3.80 3.64
C LYS A 118 -0.13 4.10 2.83
N MET A 119 -1.28 3.54 3.20
CA MET A 119 -2.55 3.79 2.51
C MET A 119 -3.06 5.22 2.74
N SER A 120 -2.98 5.76 3.95
CA SER A 120 -3.47 7.13 4.24
C SER A 120 -2.65 8.18 3.50
N TYR A 121 -1.32 8.05 3.50
CA TYR A 121 -0.41 9.07 2.96
C TYR A 121 0.13 8.79 1.56
N TYR A 122 -0.33 7.73 0.87
CA TYR A 122 0.08 7.45 -0.50
C TYR A 122 -0.12 8.67 -1.40
N ARG A 123 0.96 9.15 -2.03
CA ARG A 123 1.00 10.36 -2.89
C ARG A 123 0.57 11.67 -2.20
N PHE A 124 0.46 11.70 -0.88
CA PHE A 124 0.05 12.89 -0.14
C PHE A 124 1.08 14.02 -0.19
N ALA A 125 2.36 13.68 -0.31
CA ALA A 125 3.42 14.69 -0.48
C ALA A 125 3.37 15.42 -1.83
N GLU A 126 2.75 14.83 -2.87
CA GLU A 126 2.54 15.48 -4.18
C GLU A 126 1.49 16.61 -4.09
N LEU A 127 0.60 16.52 -3.10
CA LEU A 127 -0.44 17.50 -2.86
C LEU A 127 0.13 18.73 -2.14
N ARG A 128 0.22 19.85 -2.84
CA ARG A 128 0.62 21.13 -2.26
C ARG A 128 -0.58 21.85 -1.67
N LEU A 129 -0.82 21.67 -0.38
CA LEU A 129 -1.85 22.38 0.37
C LEU A 129 -1.30 23.71 0.90
N GLY A 130 -1.75 24.83 0.33
CA GLY A 130 -1.46 26.17 0.87
C GLY A 130 0.02 26.58 0.79
N TYR A 131 0.58 27.06 1.91
CA TYR A 131 1.89 27.73 2.08
C TYR A 131 3.13 26.86 1.76
N ASN A 132 3.18 26.20 0.60
CA ASN A 132 4.35 25.47 0.07
C ASN A 132 4.88 24.32 0.95
N GLN A 133 4.10 23.81 1.90
CA GLN A 133 4.50 22.64 2.68
C GLN A 133 4.02 21.34 2.03
N GLU A 134 4.97 20.55 1.53
CA GLU A 134 4.70 19.23 0.94
C GLU A 134 4.37 18.22 2.03
N GLY A 135 3.18 17.61 1.95
CA GLY A 135 2.73 16.58 2.89
C GLY A 135 2.33 17.12 4.28
N PHE A 136 1.79 18.34 4.35
CA PHE A 136 1.25 18.89 5.59
C PHE A 136 -0.13 18.28 5.91
N ASP A 137 -0.25 17.56 7.02
CA ASP A 137 -1.53 17.03 7.51
C ASP A 137 -2.25 18.11 8.35
N ARG A 138 -3.40 18.60 7.86
CA ARG A 138 -4.19 19.63 8.54
C ARG A 138 -4.84 19.16 9.83
N THR A 139 -5.15 17.86 9.97
CA THR A 139 -5.75 17.29 11.17
C THR A 139 -4.73 17.23 12.30
N ARG A 140 -3.46 16.90 12.01
CA ARG A 140 -2.38 16.83 13.02
C ARG A 140 -1.60 18.14 13.19
N GLY A 141 -1.61 19.01 12.19
CA GLY A 141 -0.94 20.30 12.24
C GLY A 141 0.57 20.24 11.99
N TYR A 142 1.09 19.18 11.36
CA TYR A 142 2.51 19.05 11.02
C TYR A 142 2.74 18.22 9.75
N VAL A 143 3.98 18.24 9.25
CA VAL A 143 4.41 17.53 8.04
C VAL A 143 4.66 16.05 8.34
N ILE A 144 4.20 15.17 7.45
CA ILE A 144 4.41 13.73 7.56
C ILE A 144 5.89 13.32 7.52
N GLY A 145 6.23 12.23 8.21
CA GLY A 145 7.61 11.73 8.29
C GLY A 145 8.13 11.13 6.99
N LYS A 146 7.34 10.25 6.34
CA LYS A 146 7.74 9.55 5.12
C LYS A 146 6.90 10.01 3.93
N LYS A 147 7.55 10.70 2.99
CA LYS A 147 6.90 11.28 1.81
C LYS A 147 6.87 10.34 0.60
N ASP A 148 7.95 9.57 0.41
CA ASP A 148 8.06 8.61 -0.69
C ASP A 148 7.46 7.27 -0.24
N ILE A 149 6.23 7.02 -0.69
CA ILE A 149 5.47 5.83 -0.33
C ILE A 149 5.13 5.07 -1.61
N THR A 150 5.59 3.82 -1.67
CA THR A 150 5.28 2.88 -2.73
C THR A 150 4.41 1.75 -2.20
N LEU A 151 3.46 1.30 -3.02
CA LEU A 151 2.56 0.19 -2.73
C LEU A 151 2.88 -0.96 -3.68
N GLU A 152 3.32 -2.09 -3.13
CA GLU A 152 3.72 -3.27 -3.90
C GLU A 152 2.52 -4.19 -4.19
N TYR A 153 1.71 -4.47 -3.17
CA TYR A 153 0.66 -5.49 -3.15
C TYR A 153 -0.75 -4.93 -3.32
N ILE A 154 -0.92 -3.63 -3.13
CA ILE A 154 -2.19 -2.92 -3.36
C ILE A 154 -2.00 -1.78 -4.36
N GLU A 155 -3.10 -1.32 -4.96
CA GLU A 155 -3.12 -0.18 -5.86
C GLU A 155 -4.30 0.74 -5.56
N GLU A 156 -4.11 2.05 -5.77
CA GLU A 156 -5.18 3.03 -5.59
C GLU A 156 -6.27 2.81 -6.66
N ALA A 157 -7.49 2.49 -6.21
CA ALA A 157 -8.63 2.26 -7.09
C ALA A 157 -9.52 3.50 -7.20
N TYR A 158 -9.69 4.23 -6.10
CA TYR A 158 -10.47 5.46 -6.04
C TYR A 158 -10.04 6.32 -4.85
N THR A 159 -9.99 7.64 -5.05
CA THR A 159 -9.82 8.63 -3.98
C THR A 159 -10.85 9.73 -4.20
N SER A 160 -11.61 10.08 -3.16
CA SER A 160 -12.65 11.11 -3.28
C SER A 160 -12.05 12.50 -3.51
N GLU A 161 -12.87 13.45 -3.96
CA GLU A 161 -12.44 14.83 -4.31
C GLU A 161 -11.61 15.50 -3.21
N ASN A 162 -12.10 15.43 -1.97
CA ASN A 162 -11.45 15.99 -0.79
C ASN A 162 -10.54 14.99 -0.06
N TRP A 163 -10.24 13.86 -0.71
CA TRP A 163 -9.42 12.75 -0.21
C TRP A 163 -9.90 12.14 1.12
N LEU A 164 -11.16 12.36 1.46
CA LEU A 164 -11.76 11.85 2.69
C LEU A 164 -11.90 10.33 2.70
N VAL A 165 -12.22 9.74 1.54
CA VAL A 165 -12.39 8.30 1.37
C VAL A 165 -11.39 7.84 0.33
N ARG A 166 -10.58 6.84 0.70
CA ARG A 166 -9.63 6.21 -0.21
C ARG A 166 -9.91 4.72 -0.29
N ILE A 167 -9.96 4.19 -1.50
CA ILE A 167 -10.24 2.80 -1.80
C ILE A 167 -9.07 2.24 -2.58
N TYR A 168 -8.51 1.17 -2.05
CA TYR A 168 -7.41 0.42 -2.63
C TYR A 168 -7.91 -0.94 -3.11
N LYS A 169 -7.39 -1.40 -4.24
CA LYS A 169 -7.60 -2.75 -4.74
C LYS A 169 -6.42 -3.62 -4.37
N VAL A 170 -6.69 -4.83 -3.88
CA VAL A 170 -5.67 -5.85 -3.62
C VAL A 170 -5.26 -6.48 -4.95
N LYS A 171 -3.96 -6.49 -5.24
CA LYS A 171 -3.46 -7.08 -6.48
C LYS A 171 -3.56 -8.59 -6.41
N HIS A 172 -3.80 -9.21 -7.56
CA HIS A 172 -3.67 -10.66 -7.66
C HIS A 172 -2.20 -11.08 -7.57
N PRO A 173 -1.91 -12.27 -7.05
CA PRO A 173 -0.55 -12.80 -7.04
C PRO A 173 0.01 -12.83 -8.47
N GLU A 174 1.28 -12.44 -8.60
CA GLU A 174 1.93 -12.50 -9.89
C GLU A 174 1.96 -13.94 -10.41
N ASN A 175 1.63 -14.12 -11.69
CA ASN A 175 1.60 -15.45 -12.32
C ASN A 175 3.00 -16.10 -12.40
N ARG A 176 4.07 -15.33 -12.14
CA ARG A 176 5.46 -15.80 -12.16
C ARG A 176 6.24 -15.12 -11.03
N PRO A 177 7.14 -15.83 -10.34
CA PRO A 177 8.00 -15.20 -9.34
C PRO A 177 8.96 -14.22 -10.04
N VAL A 178 8.91 -12.94 -9.65
CA VAL A 178 9.83 -11.91 -10.13
C VAL A 178 10.92 -11.69 -9.08
N ILE A 179 12.18 -11.93 -9.48
CA ILE A 179 13.34 -11.60 -8.64
C ILE A 179 13.65 -10.11 -8.83
N LYS A 180 13.61 -9.34 -7.72
CA LYS A 180 13.92 -7.90 -7.74
C LYS A 180 15.34 -7.70 -8.28
N LYS A 181 15.57 -6.64 -9.06
CA LYS A 181 16.88 -6.40 -9.72
C LYS A 181 18.05 -6.44 -8.73
N ASN A 182 17.80 -6.00 -7.50
CA ASN A 182 18.78 -5.89 -6.42
C ASN A 182 19.15 -7.27 -5.82
N GLU A 183 18.27 -8.26 -5.96
CA GLU A 183 18.43 -9.64 -5.46
C GLU A 183 19.07 -10.57 -6.52
N ARG A 184 19.29 -10.08 -7.75
CA ARG A 184 19.87 -10.88 -8.83
C ARG A 184 21.38 -11.06 -8.61
N LEU A 185 21.81 -12.31 -8.47
CA LEU A 185 23.23 -12.69 -8.39
C LEU A 185 23.98 -12.38 -9.68
N ILE A 186 23.34 -12.58 -10.84
CA ILE A 186 23.93 -12.31 -12.16
C ILE A 186 23.38 -10.99 -12.69
N ARG A 187 24.25 -9.99 -12.75
CA ARG A 187 23.94 -8.68 -13.34
C ARG A 187 24.24 -8.70 -14.84
N ILE A 188 23.21 -8.85 -15.65
CA ILE A 188 23.34 -8.73 -17.11
C ILE A 188 23.42 -7.23 -17.44
N PRO A 189 24.44 -6.76 -18.17
CA PRO A 189 24.53 -5.36 -18.58
C PRO A 189 23.33 -4.99 -19.47
N ASP A 190 22.65 -3.89 -19.13
CA ASP A 190 21.50 -3.35 -19.86
C ASP A 190 21.95 -2.81 -21.25
N THR A 191 22.14 -3.70 -22.22
CA THR A 191 22.27 -3.31 -23.63
C THR A 191 20.88 -3.00 -24.17
N LYS A 192 20.45 -1.75 -24.00
CA LYS A 192 19.19 -1.26 -24.56
C LYS A 192 19.36 -1.02 -26.06
N PHE A 193 18.76 -1.86 -26.89
CA PHE A 193 18.54 -1.55 -28.29
C PHE A 193 17.26 -0.73 -28.43
N THR A 194 17.37 0.54 -28.82
CA THR A 194 16.23 1.41 -29.09
C THR A 194 15.51 0.95 -30.37
N LYS A 195 14.18 0.91 -30.33
CA LYS A 195 13.36 0.70 -31.53
C LYS A 195 13.55 1.87 -32.49
N GLY A 196 14.38 1.70 -33.52
CA GLY A 196 14.28 2.50 -34.74
C GLY A 196 12.98 2.16 -35.49
N SER A 197 12.63 2.95 -36.52
CA SER A 197 11.43 2.69 -37.36
C SER A 197 11.44 1.28 -38.00
N ASN A 198 12.62 0.67 -38.10
CA ASN A 198 12.81 -0.68 -38.60
C ASN A 198 12.62 -1.69 -37.46
N LYS A 199 11.50 -2.42 -37.47
CA LYS A 199 11.13 -3.44 -36.47
C LYS A 199 11.98 -4.74 -36.53
N ARG A 200 13.14 -4.71 -37.20
CA ARG A 200 14.02 -5.88 -37.29
C ARG A 200 14.86 -6.01 -36.01
N GLY A 201 14.75 -7.17 -35.35
CA GLY A 201 15.58 -7.49 -34.20
C GLY A 201 17.06 -7.65 -34.59
N ILE A 202 17.96 -7.35 -33.65
CA ILE A 202 19.40 -7.50 -33.83
C ILE A 202 19.82 -8.81 -33.16
N LEU A 203 20.45 -9.70 -33.92
CA LEU A 203 21.15 -10.85 -33.37
C LEU A 203 22.57 -10.43 -33.00
N ARG A 204 23.05 -10.81 -31.82
CA ARG A 204 24.43 -10.53 -31.40
C ARG A 204 25.45 -11.13 -32.38
N ASN A 205 25.16 -12.31 -32.91
CA ASN A 205 25.96 -13.02 -33.92
C ASN A 205 25.05 -13.43 -35.10
N PRO A 206 24.83 -12.58 -36.11
CA PRO A 206 24.05 -12.96 -37.28
C PRO A 206 24.82 -13.98 -38.14
N PRO A 207 24.16 -15.03 -38.66
CA PRO A 207 24.81 -15.96 -39.56
C PRO A 207 25.18 -15.28 -40.88
N VAL A 208 26.35 -15.63 -41.44
CA VAL A 208 26.76 -15.16 -42.76
C VAL A 208 25.90 -15.84 -43.81
N VAL A 209 25.01 -15.08 -44.47
CA VAL A 209 24.16 -15.60 -45.55
C VAL A 209 25.01 -15.80 -46.80
N LYS A 210 25.39 -17.04 -47.11
CA LYS A 210 25.96 -17.40 -48.41
C LYS A 210 24.81 -17.62 -49.40
N LYS A 211 24.66 -16.73 -50.38
CA LYS A 211 23.71 -16.92 -51.49
C LYS A 211 24.23 -18.03 -52.41
N GLY A 212 23.38 -19.01 -52.73
CA GLY A 212 23.74 -20.08 -53.65
C GLY A 212 23.96 -19.54 -55.07
N THR A 213 25.01 -20.01 -55.73
CA THR A 213 25.26 -19.77 -57.17
C THR A 213 24.49 -20.80 -57.99
N LYS A 214 23.75 -20.35 -59.01
CA LYS A 214 23.14 -21.24 -60.00
C LYS A 214 24.26 -21.87 -60.85
N LEU A 215 24.31 -23.20 -60.92
CA LEU A 215 25.20 -23.89 -61.85
C LEU A 215 24.77 -23.55 -63.29
N PRO A 216 25.69 -23.11 -64.16
CA PRO A 216 25.39 -22.96 -65.57
C PRO A 216 25.10 -24.34 -66.17
N MET A 217 24.02 -24.46 -66.96
CA MET A 217 23.77 -25.62 -67.82
C MET A 217 24.74 -25.60 -69.00
#